data_AF-A0A7V9L6R8-F1
#
_entry.id   AF-A0A7V9L6R8-F1
#
_cell.length_a   1.000
_cell.length_b   1.000
_cell.length_c   1.000
_cell.angle_alpha   90.00
_cell.angle_beta   90.00
_cell.angle_gamma   90.00
#
_symmetry.space_group_name_H-M   'P 1'
#
loop_
_entity.id
_entity.type
_entity.pdbx_description
1 polymer ?
#
loop_
_entity_poly.entity_id
_entity_poly.type
_entity_poly.pdbx_seq_one_letter_code
_entity_poly.pdbx_strand_id
1 'polypeptide(L)'
;MNFFGHAAVASWQAAAPGVVLGAMLPDFSTMSGARVAQANDPDIAVGIDLHHATDAAFHTLPVVTGLMRELDAALLARNCARGPRRAVAHIGVELLLDGVLVDEPAYREAYTRGLAHDASPAIAWRDPGDDARFAKLLERLRAYGVPDDLRKPEAITHRLARVLAHRPLLAPSADDLRAIGAALVEFKPRLIVAVDTVIRALRARFTP
;
A
#
# COMPACT_ATOMS: atom_id res chain seq x y z
N MET A 1 -0.16 4.02 0.42
CA MET A 1 -0.17 2.95 -0.59
C MET A 1 0.27 1.70 0.11
N ASN A 2 -0.66 0.77 0.25
CA ASN A 2 -0.57 -0.47 1.02
C ASN A 2 -1.18 -1.62 0.19
N PHE A 3 -0.86 -1.65 -1.12
CA PHE A 3 -1.58 -2.48 -2.07
C PHE A 3 -1.45 -3.97 -1.73
N PHE A 4 -0.32 -4.39 -1.16
CA PHE A 4 -0.13 -5.79 -0.79
C PHE A 4 -0.95 -6.15 0.47
N GLY A 5 -1.06 -5.25 1.44
CA GLY A 5 -1.93 -5.37 2.60
C GLY A 5 -3.40 -5.47 2.23
N HIS A 6 -3.85 -4.72 1.22
CA HIS A 6 -5.22 -4.87 0.71
C HIS A 6 -5.45 -6.25 0.06
N ALA A 7 -4.47 -6.78 -0.68
CA ALA A 7 -4.55 -8.14 -1.19
C ALA A 7 -4.59 -9.18 -0.05
N ALA A 8 -3.82 -8.96 1.01
CA ALA A 8 -3.82 -9.80 2.20
C ALA A 8 -5.20 -9.81 2.89
N VAL A 9 -5.82 -8.63 3.09
CA VAL A 9 -7.17 -8.54 3.69
C VAL A 9 -8.21 -9.22 2.81
N ALA A 10 -8.18 -8.97 1.50
CA ALA A 10 -9.08 -9.63 0.56
C ALA A 10 -8.97 -11.16 0.61
N SER A 11 -7.76 -11.71 0.84
CA SER A 11 -7.55 -13.16 0.86
C SER A 11 -8.27 -13.91 1.99
N TRP A 12 -8.69 -13.24 3.08
CA TRP A 12 -9.20 -13.91 4.28
C TRP A 12 -10.53 -14.65 4.10
N GLN A 13 -11.26 -14.36 3.02
CA GLN A 13 -12.55 -15.00 2.72
C GLN A 13 -12.51 -15.84 1.45
N ALA A 14 -11.35 -16.43 1.12
CA ALA A 14 -11.14 -17.18 -0.12
C ALA A 14 -11.59 -16.38 -1.37
N ALA A 15 -11.31 -15.07 -1.37
CA ALA A 15 -11.89 -14.16 -2.34
C ALA A 15 -11.48 -14.47 -3.78
N ALA A 16 -12.44 -14.27 -4.70
CA ALA A 16 -12.21 -14.38 -6.12
C ALA A 16 -11.09 -13.42 -6.58
N PRO A 17 -10.32 -13.76 -7.63
CA PRO A 17 -9.25 -12.91 -8.14
C PRO A 17 -9.68 -11.47 -8.44
N GLY A 18 -10.91 -11.27 -8.94
CA GLY A 18 -11.49 -9.94 -9.20
C GLY A 18 -11.62 -9.09 -7.93
N VAL A 19 -12.02 -9.68 -6.80
CA VAL A 19 -12.10 -8.99 -5.49
C VAL A 19 -10.71 -8.56 -5.04
N VAL A 20 -9.71 -9.43 -5.19
CA VAL A 20 -8.32 -9.09 -4.84
C VAL A 20 -7.79 -7.97 -5.72
N LEU A 21 -8.04 -8.01 -7.04
CA LEU A 21 -7.68 -6.92 -7.95
C LEU A 21 -8.38 -5.61 -7.54
N GLY A 22 -9.69 -5.66 -7.30
CA GLY A 22 -10.48 -4.51 -6.86
C GLY A 22 -9.96 -3.88 -5.58
N ALA A 23 -9.51 -4.70 -4.61
CA ALA A 23 -8.94 -4.22 -3.36
C ALA A 23 -7.61 -3.47 -3.54
N MET A 24 -6.85 -3.79 -4.60
CA MET A 24 -5.61 -3.09 -4.95
C MET A 24 -5.81 -1.93 -5.92
N LEU A 25 -6.95 -1.89 -6.62
CA LEU A 25 -7.19 -1.00 -7.75
C LEU A 25 -7.13 0.50 -7.40
N PRO A 26 -7.62 0.99 -6.25
CA PRO A 26 -7.46 2.39 -5.88
C PRO A 26 -5.99 2.83 -5.70
N ASP A 27 -5.15 1.96 -5.12
CA ASP A 27 -3.71 2.19 -5.02
C ASP A 27 -3.06 2.18 -6.41
N PHE A 28 -3.42 1.22 -7.26
CA PHE A 28 -2.92 1.16 -8.63
C PHE A 28 -3.35 2.37 -9.48
N SER A 29 -4.54 2.90 -9.26
CA SER A 29 -5.03 4.12 -9.90
C SER A 29 -4.16 5.31 -9.51
N THR A 30 -3.79 5.42 -8.23
CA THR A 30 -2.85 6.44 -7.75
C THR A 30 -1.46 6.27 -8.37
N MET A 31 -0.98 5.03 -8.50
CA MET A 31 0.34 4.71 -9.05
C MET A 31 0.44 4.96 -10.56
N SER A 32 -0.62 4.66 -11.32
CA SER A 32 -0.67 4.86 -12.78
C SER A 32 -1.07 6.29 -13.16
N GLY A 33 -1.69 7.02 -12.23
CA GLY A 33 -2.36 8.29 -12.49
C GLY A 33 -3.68 8.12 -13.25
N ALA A 34 -4.19 6.88 -13.40
CA ALA A 34 -5.48 6.60 -14.01
C ALA A 34 -6.64 6.84 -13.05
N ARG A 35 -7.85 7.10 -13.57
CA ARG A 35 -9.05 7.33 -12.77
C ARG A 35 -10.17 6.38 -13.18
N VAL A 36 -10.55 5.49 -12.28
CA VAL A 36 -11.73 4.63 -12.46
C VAL A 36 -12.99 5.50 -12.40
N ALA A 37 -13.86 5.35 -13.40
CA ALA A 37 -15.20 5.91 -13.39
C ALA A 37 -16.19 4.91 -12.77
N GLN A 38 -16.10 3.64 -13.17
CA GLN A 38 -16.97 2.56 -12.70
C GLN A 38 -16.29 1.20 -12.88
N ALA A 39 -16.54 0.27 -11.98
CA ALA A 39 -16.25 -1.16 -12.17
C ALA A 39 -17.55 -1.89 -12.51
N ASN A 40 -17.58 -2.54 -13.68
CA ASN A 40 -18.73 -3.30 -14.19
C ASN A 40 -18.65 -4.78 -13.79
N ASP A 41 -17.46 -5.27 -13.45
CA ASP A 41 -17.28 -6.59 -12.83
C ASP A 41 -17.67 -6.50 -11.34
N PRO A 42 -18.64 -7.32 -10.88
CA PRO A 42 -19.13 -7.27 -9.51
C PRO A 42 -18.04 -7.61 -8.48
N ASP A 43 -17.10 -8.51 -8.82
CA ASP A 43 -16.02 -8.87 -7.90
C ASP A 43 -15.04 -7.71 -7.73
N ILE A 44 -14.71 -7.00 -8.82
CA ILE A 44 -13.88 -5.79 -8.76
C ILE A 44 -14.56 -4.71 -7.93
N ALA A 45 -15.87 -4.49 -8.12
CA ALA A 45 -16.63 -3.51 -7.34
C ALA A 45 -16.60 -3.83 -5.83
N VAL A 46 -16.84 -5.09 -5.45
CA VAL A 46 -16.73 -5.57 -4.06
C VAL A 46 -15.31 -5.35 -3.51
N GLY A 47 -14.29 -5.60 -4.33
CA GLY A 47 -12.90 -5.33 -3.95
C GLY A 47 -12.63 -3.86 -3.65
N ILE A 48 -13.14 -2.93 -4.48
CA ILE A 48 -12.99 -1.49 -4.25
C ILE A 48 -13.67 -1.07 -2.94
N ASP A 49 -14.88 -1.57 -2.67
CA ASP A 49 -15.57 -1.29 -1.42
C ASP A 49 -14.78 -1.82 -0.22
N LEU A 50 -14.23 -3.04 -0.34
CA LEU A 50 -13.37 -3.62 0.68
C LEU A 50 -12.09 -2.80 0.90
N HIS A 51 -11.49 -2.24 -0.15
CA HIS A 51 -10.35 -1.32 -0.02
C HIS A 51 -10.69 -0.14 0.89
N HIS A 52 -11.78 0.57 0.59
CA HIS A 52 -12.21 1.73 1.35
C HIS A 52 -12.56 1.38 2.80
N ALA A 53 -13.24 0.25 3.02
CA ALA A 53 -13.55 -0.23 4.35
C ALA A 53 -12.27 -0.58 5.13
N THR A 54 -11.31 -1.24 4.48
CA THR A 54 -10.01 -1.61 5.06
C THR A 54 -9.23 -0.37 5.47
N ASP A 55 -9.15 0.65 4.62
CA ASP A 55 -8.48 1.92 4.92
C ASP A 55 -9.12 2.63 6.11
N ALA A 56 -10.44 2.82 6.08
CA ALA A 56 -11.19 3.43 7.16
C ALA A 56 -10.98 2.69 8.49
N ALA A 57 -10.92 1.35 8.43
CA ALA A 57 -10.63 0.54 9.59
C ALA A 57 -9.18 0.71 10.07
N PHE A 58 -8.21 0.58 9.17
CA PHE A 58 -6.79 0.61 9.45
C PHE A 58 -6.36 1.93 10.10
N HIS A 59 -6.78 3.07 9.54
CA HIS A 59 -6.39 4.40 10.05
C HIS A 59 -7.03 4.76 11.40
N THR A 60 -8.02 4.00 11.86
CA THR A 60 -8.65 4.18 13.18
C THR A 60 -8.08 3.27 14.27
N LEU A 61 -7.22 2.30 13.92
CA LEU A 61 -6.65 1.39 14.91
C LEU A 61 -5.68 2.12 15.85
N PRO A 62 -5.81 1.98 17.19
CA PRO A 62 -4.88 2.59 18.14
C PRO A 62 -3.43 2.17 17.92
N VAL A 63 -3.18 0.91 17.56
CA VAL A 63 -1.83 0.42 17.25
C VAL A 63 -1.23 1.11 16.03
N VAL A 64 -2.02 1.32 14.97
CA VAL A 64 -1.56 1.96 13.72
C VAL A 64 -1.28 3.44 13.96
N THR A 65 -2.22 4.15 14.59
CA THR A 65 -2.04 5.57 14.93
C THR A 65 -0.87 5.78 15.89
N GLY A 66 -0.63 4.85 16.82
CA GLY A 66 0.56 4.81 17.67
C GLY A 66 1.84 4.69 16.86
N LEU A 67 1.94 3.70 15.96
CA LEU A 67 3.11 3.51 15.09
C LEU A 67 3.40 4.76 14.23
N MET A 68 2.38 5.39 13.64
CA MET A 68 2.55 6.60 12.84
C MET A 68 3.10 7.76 13.68
N ARG A 69 2.62 7.94 14.92
CA ARG A 69 3.14 8.97 15.84
C ARG A 69 4.57 8.68 16.28
N GLU A 70 4.88 7.42 16.59
CA GLU A 70 6.23 7.00 16.97
C GLU A 70 7.22 7.27 15.81
N LEU A 71 6.86 6.93 14.57
CA LEU A 71 7.70 7.21 13.39
C LEU A 71 7.82 8.72 13.11
N ASP A 72 6.74 9.49 13.25
CA ASP A 72 6.77 10.96 13.13
C ASP A 72 7.76 11.59 14.14
N ALA A 73 7.76 11.10 15.39
CA ALA A 73 8.69 11.54 16.43
C ALA A 73 10.14 11.14 16.12
N ALA A 74 10.37 9.91 15.65
CA ALA A 74 11.71 9.44 15.28
C ALA A 74 12.33 10.24 14.12
N LEU A 75 11.50 10.64 13.15
CA LEU A 75 11.90 11.50 12.04
C LEU A 75 12.12 12.95 12.50
N LEU A 76 11.29 13.47 13.41
CA LEU A 76 11.48 14.80 14.01
C LEU A 76 12.81 14.89 14.76
N ALA A 77 13.15 13.88 15.56
CA ALA A 77 14.42 13.82 16.29
C ALA A 77 15.66 13.82 15.38
N ARG A 78 15.48 13.51 14.08
CA ARG A 78 16.51 13.54 13.04
C ARG A 78 16.47 14.79 12.19
N ASN A 79 15.73 15.82 12.61
CA ASN A 79 15.54 17.08 11.89
C ASN A 79 14.91 16.93 10.50
N CYS A 80 14.12 15.88 10.26
CA CYS A 80 13.39 15.74 9.00
C CYS A 80 12.32 16.83 8.88
N ALA A 81 12.26 17.48 7.72
CA ALA A 81 11.34 18.57 7.43
C ALA A 81 9.88 18.15 7.59
N ARG A 82 9.04 19.07 8.08
CA ARG A 82 7.64 18.78 8.47
C ARG A 82 6.82 18.08 7.40
N GLY A 83 6.95 18.49 6.15
CA GLY A 83 6.19 17.95 5.01
C GLY A 83 6.52 16.49 4.73
N PRO A 84 7.76 16.16 4.30
CA PRO A 84 8.23 14.80 4.12
C PRO A 84 7.99 13.93 5.36
N ARG A 85 8.33 14.45 6.55
CA ARG A 85 8.12 13.75 7.83
C ARG A 85 6.70 13.24 7.99
N ARG A 86 5.68 14.10 7.82
CA ARG A 86 4.27 13.70 7.97
C ARG A 86 3.85 12.68 6.91
N ALA A 87 4.31 12.86 5.67
CA ALA A 87 4.00 11.92 4.59
C ALA A 87 4.62 10.55 4.84
N VAL A 88 5.87 10.50 5.32
CA VAL A 88 6.59 9.25 5.61
C VAL A 88 6.10 8.59 6.89
N ALA A 89 5.73 9.34 7.92
CA ALA A 89 5.12 8.79 9.13
C ALA A 89 3.86 7.97 8.80
N HIS A 90 3.11 8.40 7.79
CA HIS A 90 1.94 7.68 7.30
C HIS A 90 2.34 6.57 6.31
N ILE A 91 2.84 6.93 5.14
CA ILE A 91 3.06 5.98 4.03
C ILE A 91 4.21 5.01 4.34
N GLY A 92 5.20 5.43 5.14
CA GLY A 92 6.30 4.56 5.57
C GLY A 92 5.83 3.42 6.47
N VAL A 93 4.87 3.65 7.36
CA VAL A 93 4.24 2.58 8.17
C VAL A 93 3.52 1.58 7.27
N GLU A 94 2.75 2.08 6.29
CA GLU A 94 2.05 1.23 5.31
C GLU A 94 3.02 0.37 4.48
N LEU A 95 4.08 0.97 3.94
CA LEU A 95 5.06 0.24 3.12
C LEU A 95 5.90 -0.76 3.93
N LEU A 96 6.25 -0.42 5.18
CA LEU A 96 6.91 -1.37 6.08
C LEU A 96 5.99 -2.53 6.43
N LEU A 97 4.69 -2.28 6.60
CA LEU A 97 3.68 -3.31 6.86
C LEU A 97 3.57 -4.27 5.68
N ASP A 98 3.44 -3.76 4.45
CA ASP A 98 3.54 -4.56 3.22
C ASP A 98 4.80 -5.41 3.20
N GLY A 99 5.94 -4.81 3.57
CA GLY A 99 7.23 -5.47 3.65
C GLY A 99 7.35 -6.59 4.68
N VAL A 100 6.44 -6.67 5.66
CA VAL A 100 6.33 -7.82 6.57
C VAL A 100 5.32 -8.83 6.04
N LEU A 101 4.17 -8.36 5.53
CA LEU A 101 3.10 -9.23 5.02
C LEU A 101 3.54 -10.06 3.79
N VAL A 102 4.50 -9.56 3.02
CA VAL A 102 5.06 -10.25 1.86
C VAL A 102 5.73 -11.60 2.19
N ASP A 103 6.04 -11.87 3.46
CA ASP A 103 6.57 -13.16 3.91
C ASP A 103 5.51 -14.27 4.03
N GLU A 104 4.22 -13.93 4.06
CA GLU A 104 3.14 -14.91 4.17
C GLU A 104 2.78 -15.51 2.80
N PRO A 105 3.01 -16.84 2.58
CA PRO A 105 2.76 -17.46 1.28
C PRO A 105 1.34 -17.28 0.75
N ALA A 106 0.33 -17.34 1.63
CA ALA A 106 -1.07 -17.17 1.23
C ALA A 106 -1.36 -15.77 0.65
N TYR A 107 -0.72 -14.72 1.20
CA TYR A 107 -0.89 -13.35 0.72
C TYR A 107 -0.17 -13.12 -0.61
N ARG A 108 1.00 -13.76 -0.80
CA ARG A 108 1.71 -13.76 -2.08
C ARG A 108 0.86 -14.39 -3.19
N GLU A 109 0.26 -15.54 -2.90
CA GLU A 109 -0.62 -16.22 -3.85
C GLU A 109 -1.82 -15.33 -4.21
N ALA A 110 -2.52 -14.79 -3.21
CA ALA A 110 -3.65 -13.89 -3.43
C ALA A 110 -3.27 -12.70 -4.32
N TYR A 111 -2.17 -12.01 -4.00
CA TYR A 111 -1.64 -10.90 -4.79
C TYR A 111 -1.42 -11.29 -6.26
N THR A 112 -0.71 -12.39 -6.51
CA THR A 112 -0.41 -12.83 -7.89
C THR A 112 -1.65 -13.27 -8.66
N ARG A 113 -2.62 -13.94 -8.02
CA ARG A 113 -3.91 -14.27 -8.64
C ARG A 113 -4.71 -13.02 -8.98
N GLY A 114 -4.75 -12.03 -8.08
CA GLY A 114 -5.38 -10.74 -8.33
C GLY A 114 -4.74 -10.01 -9.51
N LEU A 115 -3.41 -9.98 -9.60
CA LEU A 115 -2.72 -9.42 -10.76
C LEU A 115 -3.05 -10.17 -12.06
N ALA A 116 -3.23 -11.48 -12.01
CA ALA A 116 -3.53 -12.30 -13.19
C ALA A 116 -4.98 -12.16 -13.68
N HIS A 117 -5.89 -11.58 -12.87
CA HIS A 117 -7.28 -11.33 -13.27
C HIS A 117 -7.34 -10.43 -14.51
N ASP A 118 -8.16 -10.82 -15.49
CA ASP A 118 -8.41 -10.00 -16.67
C ASP A 118 -9.50 -8.97 -16.36
N ALA A 119 -9.09 -7.71 -16.29
CA ALA A 119 -9.96 -6.59 -15.96
C ALA A 119 -10.60 -5.95 -17.20
N SER A 120 -10.36 -6.46 -18.40
CA SER A 120 -10.87 -5.89 -19.64
C SER A 120 -12.09 -6.69 -20.15
N PRO A 121 -13.23 -6.03 -20.50
CA PRO A 121 -13.54 -4.60 -20.47
C PRO A 121 -14.24 -4.15 -19.16
N ALA A 122 -13.98 -4.85 -18.05
CA ALA A 122 -14.70 -4.72 -16.79
C ALA A 122 -14.53 -3.37 -16.06
N ILE A 123 -13.55 -2.54 -16.42
CA ILE A 123 -13.32 -1.23 -15.79
C ILE A 123 -13.60 -0.11 -16.80
N ALA A 124 -14.54 0.76 -16.46
CA ALA A 124 -14.77 2.01 -17.16
C ALA A 124 -13.87 3.10 -16.58
N TRP A 125 -13.17 3.82 -17.45
CA TRP A 125 -12.21 4.86 -17.07
C TRP A 125 -12.78 6.26 -17.30
N ARG A 126 -12.31 7.23 -16.52
CA ARG A 126 -12.81 8.61 -16.56
C ARG A 126 -12.24 9.39 -17.73
N ASP A 127 -10.95 9.28 -17.97
CA ASP A 127 -10.24 10.10 -18.96
C ASP A 127 -9.65 9.22 -20.09
N PRO A 128 -9.57 9.72 -21.33
CA PRO A 128 -8.91 9.00 -22.42
C PRO A 128 -7.46 8.61 -22.06
N GLY A 129 -7.10 7.36 -22.34
CA GLY A 129 -5.76 6.82 -22.08
C GLY A 129 -5.48 6.38 -20.63
N ASP A 130 -6.46 6.51 -19.72
CA ASP A 130 -6.39 5.91 -18.38
C ASP A 130 -6.26 4.38 -18.44
N ASP A 131 -6.99 3.75 -19.36
CA ASP A 131 -6.92 2.32 -19.67
C ASP A 131 -5.50 1.89 -20.06
N ALA A 132 -4.86 2.64 -20.96
CA ALA A 132 -3.50 2.37 -21.40
C ALA A 132 -2.47 2.59 -20.28
N ARG A 133 -2.64 3.64 -19.45
CA ARG A 133 -1.78 3.89 -18.28
C ARG A 133 -1.89 2.76 -17.26
N PHE A 134 -3.11 2.29 -16.98
CA PHE A 134 -3.36 1.18 -16.08
C PHE A 134 -2.81 -0.13 -16.64
N ALA A 135 -3.06 -0.45 -17.91
CA ALA A 135 -2.56 -1.65 -18.56
C ALA A 135 -1.02 -1.72 -18.49
N LYS A 136 -0.33 -0.61 -18.77
CA LYS A 136 1.13 -0.51 -18.65
C LYS A 136 1.62 -0.70 -17.21
N LEU A 137 0.89 -0.19 -16.21
CA LEU A 137 1.21 -0.47 -14.81
C LEU A 137 1.05 -1.96 -14.50
N LEU A 138 -0.07 -2.56 -14.90
CA LEU A 138 -0.40 -3.95 -14.62
C LEU A 138 0.60 -4.90 -15.27
N GLU A 139 1.00 -4.65 -16.52
CA GLU A 139 2.09 -5.39 -17.20
C GLU A 139 3.39 -5.33 -16.40
N ARG A 140 3.80 -4.13 -15.95
CA ARG A 140 5.00 -3.96 -15.13
C ARG A 140 4.91 -4.68 -13.79
N LEU A 141 3.75 -4.65 -13.13
CA LEU A 141 3.54 -5.34 -11.85
C LEU A 141 3.56 -6.86 -12.04
N ARG A 142 2.94 -7.39 -13.10
CA ARG A 142 3.00 -8.81 -13.46
C ARG A 142 4.43 -9.28 -13.75
N ALA A 143 5.19 -8.50 -14.52
CA ALA A 143 6.58 -8.81 -14.83
C ALA A 143 7.49 -8.72 -13.60
N TYR A 144 7.19 -7.80 -12.68
CA TYR A 144 7.93 -7.65 -11.42
C TYR A 144 7.60 -8.74 -10.41
N GLY A 145 6.34 -9.20 -10.38
CA GLY A 145 5.86 -10.17 -9.41
C GLY A 145 5.69 -9.58 -8.01
N VAL A 146 5.83 -10.44 -7.00
CA VAL A 146 5.66 -10.09 -5.59
C VAL A 146 6.70 -9.01 -5.18
N PRO A 147 6.31 -7.95 -4.43
CA PRO A 147 7.19 -6.83 -4.14
C PRO A 147 8.19 -7.12 -3.01
N ASP A 148 9.12 -8.04 -3.27
CA ASP A 148 10.08 -8.52 -2.28
C ASP A 148 11.04 -7.44 -1.77
N ASP A 149 11.19 -6.36 -2.53
CA ASP A 149 12.01 -5.21 -2.14
C ASP A 149 11.41 -4.40 -0.98
N LEU A 150 10.10 -4.50 -0.72
CA LEU A 150 9.47 -3.85 0.45
C LEU A 150 10.00 -4.39 1.77
N ARG A 151 10.69 -5.54 1.79
CA ARG A 151 11.45 -5.99 2.97
C ARG A 151 12.60 -5.06 3.33
N LYS A 152 13.10 -4.25 2.40
CA LYS A 152 14.32 -3.46 2.54
C LYS A 152 13.97 -2.00 2.78
N PRO A 153 14.27 -1.42 3.97
CA PRO A 153 14.03 -0.01 4.24
C PRO A 153 14.67 0.94 3.19
N GLU A 154 15.79 0.55 2.59
CA GLU A 154 16.46 1.31 1.53
C GLU A 154 15.59 1.41 0.27
N ALA A 155 14.96 0.31 -0.13
CA ALA A 155 14.05 0.28 -1.28
C ALA A 155 12.77 1.08 -0.99
N ILE A 156 12.23 1.00 0.23
CA ILE A 156 11.12 1.85 0.68
C ILE A 156 11.51 3.33 0.60
N THR A 157 12.70 3.69 1.06
CA THR A 157 13.21 5.08 1.01
C THR A 157 13.27 5.59 -0.43
N HIS A 158 13.78 4.79 -1.37
CA HIS A 158 13.78 5.15 -2.80
C HIS A 158 12.37 5.27 -3.38
N ARG A 159 11.43 4.43 -2.95
CA ARG A 159 10.01 4.51 -3.37
C ARG A 159 9.38 5.81 -2.86
N LEU A 160 9.58 6.14 -1.59
CA LEU A 160 9.08 7.39 -0.98
C LEU A 160 9.66 8.61 -1.70
N ALA A 161 10.96 8.62 -2.00
CA ALA A 161 11.58 9.70 -2.77
C ALA A 161 10.87 9.95 -4.11
N ARG A 162 10.62 8.89 -4.89
CA ARG A 162 9.93 8.99 -6.19
C ARG A 162 8.47 9.44 -6.06
N VAL A 163 7.72 8.86 -5.12
CA VAL A 163 6.29 9.18 -4.94
C VAL A 163 6.09 10.62 -4.47
N LEU A 164 7.01 11.14 -3.67
CA LEU A 164 6.91 12.48 -3.09
C LEU A 164 7.57 13.57 -3.95
N ALA A 165 8.45 13.22 -4.89
CA ALA A 165 9.22 14.17 -5.71
C ALA A 165 8.35 15.20 -6.44
N HIS A 166 7.16 14.81 -6.89
CA HIS A 166 6.24 15.70 -7.63
C HIS A 166 5.35 16.56 -6.72
N ARG A 167 5.53 16.49 -5.40
CA ARG A 167 4.73 17.23 -4.42
C ARG A 167 5.65 18.19 -3.66
N PRO A 168 5.82 19.46 -4.10
CA PRO A 168 6.85 20.36 -3.57
C PRO A 168 6.84 20.49 -2.04
N LEU A 169 5.66 20.47 -1.42
CA LEU A 169 5.51 20.57 0.04
C LEU A 169 5.86 19.28 0.79
N LEU A 170 5.98 18.14 0.10
CA LEU A 170 6.27 16.82 0.67
C LEU A 170 7.58 16.22 0.15
N ALA A 171 8.21 16.83 -0.85
CA ALA A 171 9.41 16.32 -1.50
C ALA A 171 10.59 16.36 -0.50
N PRO A 172 11.20 15.21 -0.17
CA PRO A 172 12.33 15.17 0.76
C PRO A 172 13.60 15.73 0.10
N SER A 173 14.36 16.50 0.87
CA SER A 173 15.75 16.83 0.53
C SER A 173 16.67 15.60 0.64
N ALA A 174 17.92 15.72 0.21
CA ALA A 174 18.91 14.65 0.42
C ALA A 174 19.14 14.34 1.91
N ASP A 175 19.04 15.34 2.78
CA ASP A 175 19.21 15.19 4.23
C ASP A 175 17.99 14.49 4.84
N ASP A 176 16.79 14.87 4.38
CA ASP A 176 15.55 14.16 4.74
C ASP A 176 15.62 12.69 4.34
N LEU A 177 16.10 12.37 3.14
CA LEU A 177 16.21 10.98 2.68
C LEU A 177 17.16 10.15 3.55
N ARG A 178 18.27 10.73 4.01
CA ARG A 178 19.17 10.06 4.96
C ARG A 178 18.50 9.83 6.31
N ALA A 179 17.78 10.84 6.82
CA ALA A 179 17.01 10.74 8.06
C ALA A 179 15.90 9.68 7.96
N ILE A 180 15.16 9.66 6.85
CA ILE A 180 14.09 8.70 6.54
C ILE A 180 14.65 7.29 6.49
N GLY A 181 15.71 7.06 5.72
CA GLY A 181 16.33 5.73 5.61
C GLY A 181 16.76 5.19 6.96
N ALA A 182 17.48 6.00 7.75
CA ALA A 182 17.91 5.62 9.10
C ALA A 182 16.71 5.33 10.03
N ALA A 183 15.68 6.17 10.00
CA ALA A 183 14.49 5.99 10.83
C ALA A 183 13.72 4.70 10.46
N LEU A 184 13.55 4.40 9.17
CA LEU A 184 12.84 3.19 8.73
C LEU A 184 13.59 1.91 9.12
N VAL A 185 14.93 1.90 9.05
CA VAL A 185 15.76 0.77 9.51
C VAL A 185 15.55 0.52 11.01
N GLU A 186 15.65 1.56 11.83
CA GLU A 186 15.48 1.45 13.28
C GLU A 186 14.03 1.12 13.68
N PHE A 187 13.05 1.61 12.92
CA PHE A 187 11.64 1.44 13.23
C PHE A 187 11.10 0.06 12.81
N LYS A 188 11.72 -0.61 11.84
CA LYS A 188 11.24 -1.90 11.32
C LYS A 188 11.03 -2.98 12.40
N PRO A 189 11.95 -3.22 13.37
CA PRO A 189 11.72 -4.19 14.45
C PRO A 189 10.47 -3.89 15.29
N ARG A 190 10.22 -2.61 15.59
CA ARG A 190 9.03 -2.17 16.34
C ARG A 190 7.74 -2.49 15.59
N LEU A 191 7.76 -2.32 14.26
CA LEU A 191 6.63 -2.64 13.39
C LEU A 191 6.40 -4.15 13.29
N ILE A 192 7.45 -4.97 13.16
CA ILE A 192 7.36 -6.44 13.15
C ILE A 192 6.62 -6.95 14.39
N VAL A 193 6.95 -6.43 15.57
CA VAL A 193 6.27 -6.81 16.83
C VAL A 193 4.78 -6.41 16.82
N ALA A 194 4.43 -5.32 16.13
CA ALA A 194 3.07 -4.80 16.11
C ALA A 194 2.16 -5.47 15.06
N VAL A 195 2.74 -6.10 14.03
CA VAL A 195 2.01 -6.66 12.87
C VAL A 195 0.89 -7.59 13.28
N ASP A 196 1.14 -8.52 14.19
CA ASP A 196 0.11 -9.48 14.62
C ASP A 196 -1.09 -8.78 15.26
N THR A 197 -0.84 -7.71 16.01
CA THR A 197 -1.92 -6.92 16.63
C THR A 197 -2.72 -6.16 15.58
N VAL A 198 -2.06 -5.58 14.57
CA VAL A 198 -2.73 -4.94 13.43
C VAL A 198 -3.59 -5.95 12.68
N ILE A 199 -3.03 -7.10 12.32
CA ILE A 199 -3.73 -8.13 11.54
C ILE A 199 -4.88 -8.75 12.31
N ARG A 200 -4.70 -9.08 13.60
CA ARG A 200 -5.82 -9.57 14.44
C ARG A 200 -6.95 -8.55 14.54
N ALA A 201 -6.63 -7.27 14.73
CA ALA A 201 -7.64 -6.22 14.84
C ALA A 201 -8.41 -6.01 13.53
N LEU A 202 -7.73 -6.08 12.37
CA LEU A 202 -8.40 -6.04 11.07
C LEU A 202 -9.20 -7.32 10.81
N ARG A 203 -8.67 -8.51 11.09
CA ARG A 203 -9.39 -9.78 10.94
C ARG A 203 -10.69 -9.79 11.74
N ALA A 204 -10.68 -9.31 12.97
CA ALA A 204 -11.86 -9.19 13.81
C ALA A 204 -12.96 -8.27 13.23
N ARG A 205 -12.62 -7.40 12.26
CA ARG A 205 -13.58 -6.54 11.55
C ARG A 205 -14.08 -7.13 10.24
N PHE A 206 -13.27 -7.94 9.57
CA PHE A 206 -13.50 -8.41 8.20
C PHE A 206 -13.63 -9.93 8.08
N THR A 207 -13.64 -10.67 9.19
CA THR A 207 -13.99 -12.09 9.23
C THR A 207 -15.26 -12.22 10.06
N PRO A 208 -16.30 -12.92 9.56
CA PRO A 208 -17.54 -13.15 10.29
C PRO A 208 -17.34 -13.99 11.55
#